data_AF-W0GR03-F1
#
_entry.id   AF-W0GR03-F1
#
_cell.length_a   1.000
_cell.length_b   1.000
_cell.length_c   1.000
_cell.angle_alpha   90.00
_cell.angle_beta   90.00
_cell.angle_gamma   90.00
#
_symmetry.space_group_name_H-M   'P 1'
#
loop_
_entity.id
_entity.type
_entity.pdbx_description
1 polymer ?
#
loop_
_entity_poly.entity_id
_entity_poly.type
_entity_poly.pdbx_seq_one_letter_code
_entity_poly.pdbx_strand_id
1 'polypeptide(L)'
;MIGVISTAYFTMKDKHSIKTIKKYWWKNCVIQHLKYHGKTFIIATVGYGKANAAMAITYLLEKYPGLQTIINIDLALSTNDKHDTADTTISTKFIYRDADLTVFKDIKYGQIVNEPESFQFDGEFAKVIKDFKLGLTEGVTGTADMLIYNSKQFKEMVDKYGHTIDVIDTEAGAIAQVAKKSSINYLALKIIYNNALSPWDNDPLHKFKMYETVNTLKYLLRRLFNLLSSRYIIDLSQSSADDLDSINELFEIKHDDWIKLFKPNTHKVLSGFGPSLMLVDKQEKSPVALDIIQVMKNKVKDNEGPSKVILGEDEWKNAPKKWLRKLLFLEQVRVNDDELLWNKSAKYDLNTEKLYKVETVANEIAAAIAEKAQDKSSYTYNGATVPQKYLLVNCDARISFYITHNQSHEFVEDKHFGSQLVSNEFVKYLNEALKDVDSPYQQVVIYMTVPALDYRKIPIFIPSAKGVSRGIKFGNINQKLQRDYTVVDITRNDYDPIKVGSFKVTIRLKSE
;
A
#
# COMPACT_ATOMS: atom_id res chain seq x y z
N MET A 1 15.20 16.67 5.08
CA MET A 1 15.33 15.97 3.77
C MET A 1 15.61 14.51 4.08
N ILE A 2 15.14 13.57 3.24
CA ILE A 2 15.36 12.13 3.48
C ILE A 2 16.11 11.54 2.29
N GLY A 3 17.13 10.75 2.55
CA GLY A 3 17.94 10.08 1.53
C GLY A 3 17.49 8.65 1.39
N VAL A 4 17.41 8.19 0.15
CA VAL A 4 17.12 6.80 -0.20
C VAL A 4 18.27 6.30 -1.04
N ILE A 5 18.97 5.27 -0.59
CA ILE A 5 20.06 4.64 -1.34
C ILE A 5 19.58 3.27 -1.79
N SER A 6 19.74 2.96 -3.07
CA SER A 6 19.34 1.68 -3.65
C SER A 6 20.30 1.27 -4.75
N THR A 7 20.55 -0.03 -4.91
CA THR A 7 21.18 -0.58 -6.11
C THR A 7 20.18 -0.72 -7.27
N ALA A 8 18.91 -0.94 -6.94
CA ALA A 8 17.84 -0.95 -7.93
C ALA A 8 17.58 0.48 -8.45
N TYR A 9 17.68 0.65 -9.76
CA TYR A 9 17.23 1.89 -10.39
C TYR A 9 15.70 1.93 -10.42
N PHE A 10 15.11 2.95 -9.80
CA PHE A 10 13.69 3.24 -9.92
C PHE A 10 13.41 4.72 -10.14
N THR A 11 12.30 4.99 -10.81
CA THR A 11 11.77 6.35 -11.03
C THR A 11 10.31 6.39 -10.62
N MET A 12 9.87 7.56 -10.18
CA MET A 12 8.46 7.80 -9.89
C MET A 12 7.86 8.54 -11.07
N LYS A 13 6.73 8.04 -11.60
CA LYS A 13 5.99 8.75 -12.66
C LYS A 13 5.42 10.03 -12.06
N ASP A 14 5.78 11.18 -12.64
CA ASP A 14 5.31 12.47 -12.18
C ASP A 14 3.77 12.55 -12.18
N LYS A 15 3.20 13.08 -11.10
CA LYS A 15 1.78 13.41 -10.92
C LYS A 15 1.66 14.73 -10.16
N HIS A 16 0.44 15.19 -9.88
CA HIS A 16 0.24 16.42 -9.09
C HIS A 16 0.94 16.37 -7.72
N SER A 17 0.90 15.23 -7.03
CA SER A 17 1.45 15.05 -5.67
C SER A 17 2.93 14.69 -5.62
N ILE A 18 3.51 14.21 -6.73
CA ILE A 18 4.88 13.69 -6.82
C ILE A 18 5.59 14.23 -8.06
N LYS A 19 6.73 14.89 -7.87
CA LYS A 19 7.50 15.45 -8.99
C LYS A 19 8.99 15.26 -8.82
N THR A 20 9.64 14.79 -9.88
CA THR A 20 11.10 14.80 -9.99
C THR A 20 11.57 16.21 -10.35
N ILE A 21 12.22 16.88 -9.41
CA ILE A 21 12.69 18.27 -9.57
C ILE A 21 14.01 18.31 -10.32
N LYS A 22 14.90 17.35 -10.06
CA LYS A 22 16.24 17.31 -10.62
C LYS A 22 16.70 15.87 -10.74
N LYS A 23 17.41 15.56 -11.81
CA LYS A 23 18.07 14.27 -12.01
C LYS A 23 19.42 14.49 -12.66
N TYR A 24 20.47 13.87 -12.13
CA TYR A 24 21.81 13.99 -12.69
C TYR A 24 22.66 12.76 -12.36
N TRP A 25 23.68 12.54 -13.20
CA TRP A 25 24.71 11.55 -12.94
C TRP A 25 25.80 12.16 -12.08
N TRP A 26 26.25 11.42 -11.06
CA TRP A 26 27.45 11.74 -10.31
C TRP A 26 28.33 10.49 -10.28
N LYS A 27 29.42 10.52 -11.04
CA LYS A 27 30.23 9.32 -11.32
C LYS A 27 29.33 8.21 -11.89
N ASN A 28 29.32 7.03 -11.28
CA ASN A 28 28.46 5.90 -11.63
C ASN A 28 27.10 5.90 -10.90
N CYS A 29 26.80 6.91 -10.09
CA CYS A 29 25.52 7.01 -9.37
C CYS A 29 24.52 7.90 -10.12
N VAL A 30 23.23 7.55 -10.05
CA VAL A 30 22.14 8.41 -10.51
C VAL A 30 21.48 9.05 -9.30
N ILE A 31 21.48 10.38 -9.25
CA ILE A 31 20.88 11.15 -8.16
C ILE A 31 19.59 11.81 -8.64
N GLN A 32 18.50 11.59 -7.91
CA GLN A 32 17.17 12.13 -8.20
C GLN A 32 16.65 12.93 -7.01
N HIS A 33 16.16 14.13 -7.26
CA HIS A 33 15.49 14.98 -6.28
C HIS A 33 14.00 14.86 -6.51
N LEU A 34 13.31 14.28 -5.55
CA LEU A 34 11.89 14.03 -5.61
C LEU A 34 11.18 14.88 -4.57
N LYS A 35 10.11 15.57 -4.97
CA LYS A 35 9.20 16.26 -4.04
C LYS A 35 7.88 15.53 -3.98
N TYR A 36 7.48 15.11 -2.78
CA TYR A 36 6.26 14.36 -2.52
C TYR A 36 5.53 14.92 -1.30
N HIS A 37 4.27 15.35 -1.48
CA HIS A 37 3.45 16.01 -0.44
C HIS A 37 4.18 17.11 0.37
N GLY A 38 5.12 17.82 -0.28
CA GLY A 38 5.90 18.90 0.34
C GLY A 38 7.20 18.46 1.02
N LYS A 39 7.46 17.15 1.15
CA LYS A 39 8.77 16.63 1.57
C LYS A 39 9.70 16.42 0.38
N THR A 40 11.00 16.56 0.64
CA THR A 40 12.07 16.32 -0.33
C THR A 40 12.79 15.02 -0.01
N PHE A 41 12.84 14.14 -1.01
CA PHE A 41 13.59 12.90 -1.01
C PHE A 41 14.75 13.00 -2.01
N ILE A 42 15.93 12.53 -1.61
CA ILE A 42 17.09 12.38 -2.49
C ILE A 42 17.29 10.88 -2.71
N ILE A 43 16.99 10.41 -3.91
CA ILE A 43 17.16 9.00 -4.28
C ILE A 43 18.50 8.89 -5.00
N ALA A 44 19.40 8.08 -4.46
CA ALA A 44 20.65 7.72 -5.10
C ALA A 44 20.60 6.25 -5.51
N THR A 45 20.60 6.02 -6.83
CA THR A 45 20.88 4.69 -7.37
C THR A 45 22.39 4.51 -7.44
N VAL A 46 22.91 3.51 -6.75
CA VAL A 46 24.35 3.20 -6.63
C VAL A 46 24.66 1.87 -7.29
N GLY A 47 25.93 1.64 -7.63
CA GLY A 47 26.38 0.29 -8.02
C GLY A 47 26.48 -0.63 -6.81
N TYR A 48 26.51 -1.93 -7.04
CA TYR A 48 26.78 -2.94 -6.01
C TYR A 48 28.11 -2.71 -5.31
N GLY A 49 28.18 -3.10 -4.05
CA GLY A 49 29.40 -3.20 -3.26
C GLY A 49 29.68 -2.03 -2.32
N LYS A 50 30.49 -2.32 -1.29
CA LYS A 50 30.78 -1.46 -0.14
C LYS A 50 31.42 -0.13 -0.55
N ALA A 51 32.34 -0.15 -1.52
CA ALA A 51 33.04 1.05 -1.98
C ALA A 51 32.10 2.05 -2.67
N ASN A 52 31.21 1.55 -3.55
CA ASN A 52 30.20 2.39 -4.20
C ASN A 52 29.24 2.99 -3.17
N ALA A 53 28.79 2.18 -2.22
CA ALA A 53 27.88 2.60 -1.17
C ALA A 53 28.49 3.68 -0.27
N ALA A 54 29.72 3.48 0.22
CA ALA A 54 30.44 4.43 1.08
C ALA A 54 30.72 5.76 0.36
N MET A 55 31.14 5.71 -0.91
CA MET A 55 31.35 6.89 -1.74
C MET A 55 30.04 7.69 -1.91
N ALA A 56 28.94 7.01 -2.22
CA ALA A 56 27.66 7.65 -2.46
C ALA A 56 27.09 8.32 -1.21
N ILE A 57 27.06 7.64 -0.06
CA ILE A 57 26.55 8.26 1.18
C ILE A 57 27.42 9.45 1.60
N THR A 58 28.75 9.34 1.51
CA THR A 58 29.65 10.46 1.85
C THR A 58 29.34 11.68 0.99
N TYR A 59 29.23 11.50 -0.32
CA TYR A 59 28.85 12.57 -1.23
C TYR A 59 27.48 13.17 -0.92
N LEU A 60 26.47 12.33 -0.63
CA LEU A 60 25.14 12.82 -0.28
C LEU A 60 25.17 13.69 0.98
N LEU A 61 25.90 13.27 2.02
CA LEU A 61 25.99 14.00 3.28
C LEU A 61 26.74 15.33 3.11
N GLU A 62 27.85 15.34 2.36
CA GLU A 62 28.60 16.56 2.06
C GLU A 62 27.81 17.53 1.17
N LYS A 63 27.11 16.99 0.16
CA LYS A 63 26.36 17.81 -0.80
C LYS A 63 25.06 18.37 -0.22
N TYR A 64 24.46 17.65 0.73
CA TYR A 64 23.15 17.98 1.31
C TYR A 64 23.22 18.06 2.84
N PRO A 65 23.69 19.18 3.42
CA PRO A 65 23.81 19.33 4.87
C PRO A 65 22.50 19.15 5.67
N GLY A 66 21.33 19.32 5.03
CA GLY A 66 20.01 19.08 5.64
C GLY A 66 19.53 17.62 5.61
N LEU A 67 20.39 16.69 5.20
CA LEU A 67 20.12 15.26 5.12
C LEU A 67 20.48 14.60 6.45
N GLN A 68 19.46 14.24 7.24
CA GLN A 68 19.63 13.69 8.60
C GLN A 68 19.14 12.24 8.73
N THR A 69 18.64 11.67 7.63
CA THR A 69 18.09 10.32 7.58
C THR A 69 18.43 9.69 6.23
N ILE A 70 18.98 8.49 6.27
CA ILE A 70 19.18 7.61 5.11
C ILE A 70 18.34 6.35 5.30
N ILE A 71 17.70 5.90 4.24
CA ILE A 71 17.06 4.59 4.16
C ILE A 71 17.74 3.85 3.02
N ASN A 72 18.28 2.67 3.29
CA ASN A 72 18.64 1.76 2.21
C ASN A 72 17.43 0.90 1.85
N ILE A 73 17.02 0.89 0.60
CA ILE A 73 15.91 0.04 0.15
C ILE A 73 16.33 -0.74 -1.08
N ASP A 74 16.26 -2.06 -1.00
CA ASP A 74 16.77 -2.93 -2.05
C ASP A 74 16.19 -4.34 -1.99
N LEU A 75 16.45 -5.12 -3.05
CA LEU A 75 16.25 -6.56 -3.03
C LEU A 75 17.42 -7.21 -2.29
N ALA A 76 17.16 -8.26 -1.55
CA ALA A 76 18.19 -8.99 -0.81
C ALA A 76 17.93 -10.49 -0.84
N LEU A 77 18.88 -11.22 -0.29
CA LEU A 77 18.79 -12.65 -0.08
C LEU A 77 18.64 -12.93 1.40
N SER A 78 18.13 -14.11 1.72
CA SER A 78 18.17 -14.63 3.10
C SER A 78 19.02 -15.89 3.15
N THR A 79 19.62 -16.15 4.31
CA THR A 79 20.15 -17.48 4.67
C THR A 79 19.40 -18.10 5.85
N ASN A 80 18.42 -17.37 6.40
CA ASN A 80 17.53 -17.82 7.46
C ASN A 80 16.31 -18.52 6.85
N ASP A 81 16.00 -19.72 7.32
CA ASP A 81 14.89 -20.57 6.84
C ASP A 81 13.50 -20.00 7.11
N LYS A 82 13.39 -18.97 7.97
CA LYS A 82 12.13 -18.25 8.24
C LYS A 82 11.71 -17.26 7.15
N HIS A 83 12.57 -17.01 6.17
CA HIS A 83 12.30 -16.06 5.10
C HIS A 83 12.02 -16.74 3.77
N ASP A 84 10.88 -16.38 3.18
CA ASP A 84 10.43 -16.77 1.86
C ASP A 84 10.64 -15.66 0.82
N THR A 85 10.34 -15.97 -0.44
CA THR A 85 10.33 -14.96 -1.51
C THR A 85 9.27 -13.89 -1.23
N ALA A 86 9.60 -12.64 -1.55
CA ALA A 86 8.80 -11.44 -1.33
C ALA A 86 8.59 -11.02 0.13
N ASP A 87 9.17 -11.75 1.10
CA ASP A 87 9.22 -11.29 2.48
C ASP A 87 9.94 -9.95 2.59
N THR A 88 9.42 -9.08 3.45
CA THR A 88 10.00 -7.76 3.68
C THR A 88 10.63 -7.70 5.06
N THR A 89 11.83 -7.13 5.12
CA THR A 89 12.64 -7.07 6.34
C THR A 89 13.03 -5.65 6.67
N ILE A 90 13.15 -5.36 7.96
CA ILE A 90 13.73 -4.13 8.49
C ILE A 90 14.98 -4.44 9.30
N SER A 91 16.09 -3.81 8.93
CA SER A 91 17.35 -3.94 9.67
C SER A 91 17.73 -2.63 10.34
N THR A 92 17.97 -2.73 11.65
CA THR A 92 18.65 -1.70 12.44
C THR A 92 20.04 -2.13 12.89
N LYS A 93 20.39 -3.42 12.72
CA LYS A 93 21.70 -4.00 13.04
C LYS A 93 22.40 -4.51 11.78
N PHE A 94 23.65 -4.09 11.60
CA PHE A 94 24.46 -4.37 10.41
C PHE A 94 25.82 -4.96 10.78
N ILE A 95 26.26 -5.96 10.04
CA ILE A 95 27.55 -6.67 10.21
C ILE A 95 28.25 -6.87 8.86
N TYR A 96 29.57 -7.08 8.86
CA TYR A 96 30.31 -7.41 7.63
C TYR A 96 30.62 -8.89 7.53
N ARG A 97 30.20 -9.57 6.47
CA ARG A 97 30.37 -11.02 6.33
C ARG A 97 31.75 -11.47 5.86
N ASP A 98 32.54 -10.53 5.34
CA ASP A 98 33.79 -10.77 4.62
C ASP A 98 35.02 -10.10 5.25
N ALA A 99 34.86 -9.43 6.40
CA ALA A 99 35.98 -8.84 7.12
C ALA A 99 36.67 -9.88 8.00
N ASP A 100 37.92 -10.21 7.71
CA ASP A 100 38.74 -11.09 8.54
C ASP A 100 40.04 -10.41 8.94
N LEU A 101 40.01 -9.81 10.12
CA LEU A 101 41.16 -9.15 10.74
C LEU A 101 41.51 -9.83 12.08
N THR A 102 41.16 -11.12 12.21
CA THR A 102 41.34 -11.92 13.44
C THR A 102 42.81 -12.17 13.80
N VAL A 103 43.74 -11.84 12.90
CA VAL A 103 45.19 -11.79 13.20
C VAL A 103 45.51 -10.79 14.32
N PHE A 104 44.69 -9.74 14.48
CA PHE A 104 44.83 -8.80 15.57
C PHE A 104 44.11 -9.32 16.82
N LYS A 105 44.73 -9.13 17.97
CA LYS A 105 44.20 -9.56 19.27
C LYS A 105 42.83 -8.90 19.53
N ASP A 106 41.90 -9.68 20.08
CA ASP A 106 40.57 -9.23 20.50
C ASP A 106 39.66 -8.72 19.35
N ILE A 107 39.96 -9.09 18.10
CA ILE A 107 39.12 -8.83 16.91
C ILE A 107 38.36 -10.10 16.52
N LYS A 108 37.04 -9.99 16.34
CA LYS A 108 36.19 -11.10 15.87
C LYS A 108 36.09 -11.13 14.34
N TYR A 109 35.76 -12.30 13.80
CA TYR A 109 35.39 -12.40 12.39
C TYR A 109 34.19 -11.48 12.09
N GLY A 110 34.28 -10.74 10.98
CA GLY A 110 33.33 -9.71 10.57
C GLY A 110 33.54 -8.33 11.19
N GLN A 111 34.50 -8.17 12.12
CA GLN A 111 34.81 -6.89 12.74
C GLN A 111 35.96 -6.18 12.02
N ILE A 112 35.78 -4.88 11.76
CA ILE A 112 36.85 -4.00 11.30
C ILE A 112 37.60 -3.45 12.51
N VAL A 113 38.94 -3.36 12.44
CA VAL A 113 39.76 -2.78 13.51
C VAL A 113 39.31 -1.35 13.81
N ASN A 114 39.17 -1.02 15.10
CA ASN A 114 38.65 0.25 15.62
C ASN A 114 37.18 0.56 15.25
N GLU A 115 36.42 -0.44 14.80
CA GLU A 115 34.96 -0.35 14.63
C GLU A 115 34.26 -1.33 15.60
N PRO A 116 32.98 -1.07 15.94
CA PRO A 116 32.19 -2.04 16.68
C PRO A 116 31.97 -3.31 15.85
N GLU A 117 31.71 -4.43 16.54
CA GLU A 117 31.36 -5.72 15.90
C GLU A 117 30.09 -5.62 15.02
N SER A 118 29.20 -4.69 15.36
CA SER A 118 28.01 -4.39 14.57
C SER A 118 27.62 -2.92 14.70
N PHE A 119 27.01 -2.36 13.66
CA PHE A 119 26.45 -1.01 13.68
C PHE A 119 24.94 -1.11 13.97
N GLN A 120 24.47 -0.45 15.04
CA GLN A 120 23.09 -0.56 15.53
C GLN A 120 22.35 0.79 15.59
N PHE A 121 21.09 0.84 15.17
CA PHE A 121 20.29 2.06 15.03
C PHE A 121 18.89 1.93 15.66
N ASP A 122 18.80 2.10 16.97
CA ASP A 122 17.54 1.91 17.72
C ASP A 122 16.92 3.23 18.20
N GLY A 123 17.13 4.30 17.43
CA GLY A 123 16.59 5.62 17.72
C GLY A 123 15.10 5.78 17.39
N GLU A 124 14.55 6.96 17.70
CA GLU A 124 13.14 7.31 17.46
C GLU A 124 12.69 7.05 16.01
N PHE A 125 13.55 7.33 15.03
CA PHE A 125 13.24 7.10 13.63
C PHE A 125 12.96 5.61 13.33
N ALA A 126 13.77 4.70 13.86
CA ALA A 126 13.56 3.27 13.68
C ALA A 126 12.24 2.83 14.33
N LYS A 127 11.94 3.35 15.52
CA LYS A 127 10.68 3.10 16.23
C LYS A 127 9.47 3.55 15.40
N VAL A 128 9.49 4.77 14.86
CA VAL A 128 8.39 5.29 14.02
C VAL A 128 8.11 4.40 12.81
N ILE A 129 9.15 3.89 12.14
CA ILE A 129 8.96 2.99 10.98
C ILE A 129 8.39 1.62 11.42
N LYS A 130 8.85 1.08 12.55
CA LYS A 130 8.34 -0.19 13.10
C LYS A 130 6.87 -0.06 13.54
N ASP A 131 6.53 1.02 14.23
CA ASP A 131 5.17 1.28 14.76
C ASP A 131 4.12 1.47 13.65
N PHE A 132 4.56 1.84 12.43
CA PHE A 132 3.65 1.97 11.29
C PHE A 132 3.22 0.62 10.69
N LYS A 133 3.81 -0.50 11.13
CA LYS A 133 3.45 -1.87 10.68
C LYS A 133 3.37 -1.99 9.15
N LEU A 134 4.48 -1.69 8.48
CA LEU A 134 4.62 -1.89 7.02
C LEU A 134 4.60 -3.36 6.58
N GLY A 135 4.37 -4.32 7.49
CA GLY A 135 4.50 -5.76 7.22
C GLY A 135 5.95 -6.23 7.21
N LEU A 136 6.83 -5.52 7.93
CA LEU A 136 8.27 -5.77 7.98
C LEU A 136 8.62 -6.70 9.15
N THR A 137 9.44 -7.72 8.88
CA THR A 137 10.04 -8.56 9.93
C THR A 137 11.42 -8.01 10.30
N GLU A 138 11.73 -7.95 11.59
CA GLU A 138 13.08 -7.53 12.01
C GLU A 138 14.13 -8.56 11.62
N GLY A 139 15.28 -8.09 11.13
CA GLY A 139 16.40 -8.97 10.77
C GLY A 139 17.75 -8.25 10.77
N VAL A 140 18.83 -9.01 10.94
CA VAL A 140 20.21 -8.53 10.84
C VAL A 140 20.67 -8.57 9.37
N THR A 141 21.20 -7.44 8.88
CA THR A 141 21.82 -7.40 7.55
C THR A 141 23.32 -7.66 7.62
N GLY A 142 23.77 -8.69 6.93
CA GLY A 142 25.17 -9.01 6.69
C GLY A 142 25.64 -8.60 5.30
N THR A 143 26.62 -7.70 5.26
CA THR A 143 27.13 -7.10 4.01
C THR A 143 28.47 -7.70 3.61
N ALA A 144 28.65 -8.03 2.33
CA ALA A 144 29.96 -8.34 1.75
C ALA A 144 29.98 -8.01 0.26
N ASP A 145 31.17 -7.86 -0.33
CA ASP A 145 31.32 -7.73 -1.80
C ASP A 145 31.17 -9.09 -2.52
N MET A 146 30.29 -9.96 -2.00
CA MET A 146 29.93 -11.26 -2.55
C MET A 146 28.51 -11.67 -2.15
N LEU A 147 27.77 -12.24 -3.11
CA LEU A 147 26.48 -12.90 -2.87
C LEU A 147 26.67 -14.37 -2.50
N ILE A 148 25.62 -15.00 -1.97
CA ILE A 148 25.57 -16.43 -1.65
C ILE A 148 24.58 -17.09 -2.59
N TYR A 149 25.05 -17.71 -3.67
CA TYR A 149 24.19 -18.27 -4.74
C TYR A 149 24.27 -19.79 -4.85
N ASN A 150 25.15 -20.45 -4.08
CA ASN A 150 25.27 -21.90 -4.05
C ASN A 150 25.51 -22.43 -2.63
N SER A 151 25.32 -23.74 -2.46
CA SER A 151 25.42 -24.43 -1.16
C SER A 151 26.83 -24.39 -0.55
N LYS A 152 27.89 -24.35 -1.37
CA LYS A 152 29.27 -24.26 -0.89
C LYS A 152 29.51 -22.91 -0.20
N GLN A 153 29.12 -21.81 -0.84
CA GLN A 153 29.24 -20.47 -0.25
C GLN A 153 28.38 -20.33 1.01
N PHE A 154 27.18 -20.90 1.01
CA PHE A 154 26.32 -20.92 2.19
C PHE A 154 27.01 -21.62 3.36
N LYS A 155 27.53 -22.84 3.13
CA LYS A 155 28.25 -23.61 4.14
C LYS A 155 29.48 -22.88 4.66
N GLU A 156 30.31 -22.33 3.76
CA GLU A 156 31.50 -21.55 4.15
C GLU A 156 31.14 -20.33 5.01
N MET A 157 30.04 -19.65 4.70
CA MET A 157 29.56 -18.55 5.53
C MET A 157 29.15 -19.04 6.92
N VAL A 158 28.30 -20.08 7.00
CA VAL A 158 27.83 -20.64 8.28
C VAL A 158 28.99 -21.15 9.12
N ASP A 159 29.96 -21.85 8.52
CA ASP A 159 31.14 -22.38 9.23
C ASP A 159 31.99 -21.24 9.83
N LYS A 160 32.12 -20.10 9.15
CA LYS A 160 32.88 -18.94 9.64
C LYS A 160 32.11 -18.10 10.67
N TYR A 161 30.81 -17.91 10.47
CA TYR A 161 29.98 -17.06 11.33
C TYR A 161 29.34 -17.80 12.52
N GLY A 162 29.26 -19.13 12.45
CA GLY A 162 28.51 -19.99 13.37
C GLY A 162 26.97 -19.86 13.27
N HIS A 163 26.53 -19.05 12.30
CA HIS A 163 25.23 -18.42 12.08
C HIS A 163 24.56 -18.57 10.71
N THR A 164 23.25 -18.70 10.61
CA THR A 164 22.53 -18.10 9.47
C THR A 164 22.33 -16.60 9.71
N ILE A 165 22.13 -15.83 8.65
CA ILE A 165 21.92 -14.38 8.65
C ILE A 165 20.61 -14.06 7.91
N ASP A 166 19.79 -13.20 8.50
CA ASP A 166 18.45 -12.88 8.01
C ASP A 166 18.48 -12.23 6.62
N VAL A 167 19.41 -11.29 6.43
CA VAL A 167 19.50 -10.50 5.21
C VAL A 167 20.94 -10.44 4.71
N ILE A 168 21.15 -10.81 3.46
CA ILE A 168 22.43 -10.84 2.77
C ILE A 168 22.40 -9.78 1.66
N ASP A 169 23.32 -8.82 1.74
CA ASP A 169 23.44 -7.74 0.75
C ASP A 169 24.90 -7.35 0.47
N THR A 170 25.11 -6.28 -0.31
CA THR A 170 26.46 -5.79 -0.65
C THR A 170 26.72 -4.31 -0.31
N GLU A 171 25.77 -3.60 0.32
CA GLU A 171 25.88 -2.15 0.54
C GLU A 171 25.62 -1.72 1.99
N ALA A 172 24.62 -2.29 2.66
CA ALA A 172 24.00 -1.67 3.83
C ALA A 172 24.95 -1.47 5.02
N GLY A 173 25.91 -2.37 5.24
CA GLY A 173 26.93 -2.27 6.28
C GLY A 173 27.90 -1.12 6.05
N ALA A 174 28.29 -0.86 4.80
CA ALA A 174 29.13 0.29 4.46
C ALA A 174 28.38 1.61 4.65
N ILE A 175 27.10 1.64 4.29
CA ILE A 175 26.21 2.78 4.57
C ILE A 175 26.07 2.98 6.09
N ALA A 176 25.87 1.89 6.85
CA ALA A 176 25.75 1.91 8.30
C ALA A 176 27.00 2.49 8.98
N GLN A 177 28.19 2.08 8.54
CA GLN A 177 29.46 2.57 9.09
C GLN A 177 29.60 4.08 8.88
N VAL A 178 29.38 4.58 7.65
CA VAL A 178 29.46 6.02 7.38
C VAL A 178 28.36 6.80 8.10
N ALA A 179 27.14 6.27 8.14
CA ALA A 179 26.03 6.87 8.87
C ALA A 179 26.33 7.00 10.38
N LYS A 180 26.96 5.99 10.99
CA LYS A 180 27.41 6.07 12.39
C LYS A 180 28.45 7.15 12.62
N LYS A 181 29.46 7.22 11.76
CA LYS A 181 30.50 8.26 11.85
C LYS A 181 29.95 9.66 11.65
N SER A 182 28.86 9.79 10.89
CA SER A 182 28.21 11.07 10.57
C SER A 182 27.05 11.42 11.51
N SER A 183 26.73 10.56 12.49
CA SER A 183 25.59 10.74 13.41
C SER A 183 24.25 10.93 12.71
N ILE A 184 24.00 10.14 11.65
CA ILE A 184 22.79 10.19 10.82
C ILE A 184 21.87 9.01 11.14
N ASN A 185 20.55 9.22 11.11
CA ASN A 185 19.60 8.13 11.26
C ASN A 185 19.68 7.18 10.06
N TYR A 186 19.71 5.88 10.31
CA TYR A 186 19.81 4.88 9.26
C TYR A 186 19.02 3.61 9.59
N LEU A 187 18.43 3.02 8.55
CA LEU A 187 17.87 1.67 8.55
C LEU A 187 17.88 1.13 7.12
N ALA A 188 17.76 -0.18 6.98
CA ALA A 188 17.55 -0.83 5.69
C ALA A 188 16.19 -1.52 5.65
N LEU A 189 15.51 -1.39 4.52
CA LEU A 189 14.30 -2.13 4.18
C LEU A 189 14.62 -3.04 3.00
N LYS A 190 14.57 -4.35 3.20
CA LYS A 190 14.99 -5.30 2.16
C LYS A 190 13.87 -6.26 1.81
N ILE A 191 13.71 -6.54 0.53
CA ILE A 191 12.73 -7.51 0.03
C ILE A 191 13.49 -8.76 -0.40
N ILE A 192 13.18 -9.89 0.22
CA ILE A 192 13.86 -11.16 -0.01
C ILE A 192 13.41 -11.71 -1.35
N TYR A 193 14.33 -11.82 -2.31
CA TYR A 193 13.99 -12.41 -3.61
C TYR A 193 14.31 -13.89 -3.71
N ASN A 194 15.18 -14.38 -2.84
CA ASN A 194 15.51 -15.79 -2.74
C ASN A 194 16.14 -16.12 -1.39
N ASN A 195 15.94 -17.34 -0.93
CA ASN A 195 16.63 -17.91 0.22
C ASN A 195 17.79 -18.77 -0.28
N ALA A 196 19.02 -18.53 0.17
CA ALA A 196 20.22 -19.24 -0.25
C ALA A 196 20.20 -20.75 0.06
N LEU A 197 19.26 -21.23 0.89
CA LEU A 197 18.94 -22.65 1.04
C LEU A 197 18.40 -23.29 -0.26
N SER A 198 17.82 -22.47 -1.14
CA SER A 198 17.42 -22.82 -2.51
C SER A 198 18.40 -22.18 -3.49
N PRO A 199 19.40 -22.92 -3.99
CA PRO A 199 20.31 -22.39 -5.00
C PRO A 199 19.52 -21.82 -6.18
N TRP A 200 19.82 -20.59 -6.58
CA TRP A 200 19.12 -19.99 -7.73
C TRP A 200 19.93 -20.08 -9.02
N ASP A 201 21.14 -20.64 -8.97
CA ASP A 201 21.87 -21.00 -10.16
C ASP A 201 21.07 -22.07 -10.92
N ASN A 202 20.48 -21.66 -12.05
CA ASN A 202 19.55 -22.44 -12.86
C ASN A 202 18.14 -22.61 -12.27
N ASP A 203 17.72 -21.79 -11.30
CA ASP A 203 16.31 -21.79 -10.86
C ASP A 203 15.40 -21.23 -11.98
N PRO A 204 14.54 -22.05 -12.59
CA PRO A 204 13.64 -21.64 -13.66
C PRO A 204 12.58 -20.61 -13.19
N LEU A 205 12.33 -20.52 -11.88
CA LEU A 205 11.39 -19.58 -11.29
C LEU A 205 12.05 -18.27 -10.84
N HIS A 206 13.38 -18.15 -10.91
CA HIS A 206 14.10 -16.95 -10.46
C HIS A 206 13.55 -15.65 -11.05
N LYS A 207 13.17 -15.66 -12.34
CA LYS A 207 12.54 -14.50 -12.98
C LYS A 207 11.18 -14.14 -12.38
N PHE A 208 10.35 -15.13 -12.04
CA PHE A 208 9.05 -14.89 -11.42
C PHE A 208 9.20 -14.35 -10.00
N LYS A 209 10.08 -14.95 -9.20
CA LYS A 209 10.46 -14.45 -7.87
C LYS A 209 10.93 -13.00 -7.92
N MET A 210 11.75 -12.64 -8.91
CA MET A 210 12.16 -11.26 -9.16
C MET A 210 10.98 -10.32 -9.42
N TYR A 211 10.04 -10.70 -10.28
CA TYR A 211 8.85 -9.88 -10.56
C TYR A 211 8.00 -9.65 -9.32
N GLU A 212 7.77 -10.70 -8.54
CA GLU A 212 7.02 -10.64 -7.28
C GLU A 212 7.71 -9.68 -6.30
N THR A 213 9.01 -9.88 -6.07
CA THR A 213 9.85 -9.05 -5.20
C THR A 213 9.84 -7.58 -5.63
N VAL A 214 9.93 -7.30 -6.93
CA VAL A 214 9.87 -5.92 -7.47
C VAL A 214 8.50 -5.29 -7.27
N ASN A 215 7.41 -6.05 -7.35
CA ASN A 215 6.07 -5.54 -7.06
C ASN A 215 5.92 -5.22 -5.57
N THR A 216 6.43 -6.07 -4.69
CA THR A 216 6.48 -5.80 -3.25
C THR A 216 7.31 -4.56 -2.93
N LEU A 217 8.46 -4.37 -3.59
CA LEU A 217 9.26 -3.15 -3.48
C LEU A 217 8.45 -1.89 -3.84
N LYS A 218 7.69 -1.90 -4.94
CA LYS A 218 6.84 -0.75 -5.34
C LYS A 218 5.80 -0.43 -4.28
N TYR A 219 5.16 -1.46 -3.72
CA TYR A 219 4.15 -1.30 -2.68
C TYR A 219 4.77 -0.72 -1.39
N LEU A 220 5.91 -1.27 -0.96
CA LEU A 220 6.64 -0.79 0.22
C LEU A 220 7.10 0.66 0.05
N LEU A 221 7.69 1.01 -1.10
CA LEU A 221 8.10 2.38 -1.41
C LEU A 221 6.93 3.37 -1.32
N ARG A 222 5.77 2.99 -1.86
CA ARG A 222 4.58 3.84 -1.83
C ARG A 222 4.11 4.10 -0.39
N ARG A 223 3.98 3.05 0.42
CA ARG A 223 3.56 3.18 1.83
C ARG A 223 4.59 3.98 2.64
N LEU A 224 5.88 3.70 2.45
CA LEU A 224 6.96 4.41 3.09
C LEU A 224 6.93 5.91 2.73
N PHE A 225 6.78 6.26 1.45
CA PHE A 225 6.74 7.66 1.04
C PHE A 225 5.49 8.37 1.57
N ASN A 226 4.34 7.70 1.62
CA ASN A 226 3.14 8.23 2.26
C ASN A 226 3.39 8.57 3.73
N LEU A 227 3.95 7.63 4.49
CA LEU A 227 4.29 7.82 5.90
C LEU A 227 5.28 8.98 6.09
N LEU A 228 6.42 8.92 5.40
CA LEU A 228 7.50 9.90 5.56
C LEU A 228 7.11 11.31 5.09
N SER A 229 6.07 11.40 4.27
CA SER A 229 5.49 12.66 3.83
C SER A 229 4.29 13.15 4.64
N SER A 230 3.81 12.35 5.60
CA SER A 230 2.76 12.77 6.51
C SER A 230 3.20 13.96 7.37
N ARG A 231 2.23 14.83 7.68
CA ARG A 231 2.39 15.98 8.58
C ARG A 231 2.02 15.64 10.02
N TYR A 232 1.46 14.46 10.26
CA TYR A 232 1.02 14.02 11.59
C TYR A 232 2.07 13.13 12.25
N ILE A 233 2.08 13.11 13.57
CA ILE A 233 2.78 12.10 14.36
C ILE A 233 1.87 10.87 14.42
N ILE A 234 2.32 9.74 13.86
CA ILE A 234 1.49 8.55 13.69
C ILE A 234 2.07 7.41 14.53
N ASP A 235 1.24 6.81 15.38
CA ASP A 235 1.52 5.58 16.11
C ASP A 235 0.38 4.58 15.90
N LEU A 236 0.63 3.55 15.09
CA LEU A 236 -0.33 2.48 14.76
C LEU A 236 0.10 1.13 15.35
N SER A 237 0.98 1.15 16.37
CA SER A 237 1.59 -0.05 16.96
C SER A 237 0.55 -1.02 17.56
N GLN A 238 -0.61 -0.53 17.96
CA GLN A 238 -1.69 -1.33 18.55
C GLN A 238 -2.87 -1.56 17.59
N SER A 239 -2.81 -1.07 16.35
CA SER A 239 -3.86 -1.31 15.34
C SER A 239 -3.87 -2.76 14.87
N SER A 240 -5.07 -3.27 14.57
CA SER A 240 -5.27 -4.59 13.95
C SER A 240 -4.81 -4.57 12.48
N ALA A 241 -4.63 -5.75 11.87
CA ALA A 241 -4.29 -5.85 10.45
C ALA A 241 -5.37 -5.20 9.56
N ASP A 242 -6.64 -5.40 9.90
CA ASP A 242 -7.76 -4.82 9.17
C ASP A 242 -7.80 -3.28 9.29
N ASP A 243 -7.54 -2.73 10.47
CA ASP A 243 -7.46 -1.27 10.61
C ASP A 243 -6.35 -0.70 9.75
N LEU A 244 -5.17 -1.35 9.75
CA LEU A 244 -4.03 -0.92 8.96
C LEU A 244 -4.33 -0.96 7.47
N ASP A 245 -4.97 -2.01 6.96
CA ASP A 245 -5.39 -2.09 5.56
C ASP A 245 -6.25 -0.89 5.18
N SER A 246 -7.26 -0.57 5.99
CA SER A 246 -8.15 0.57 5.76
C SER A 246 -7.41 1.91 5.83
N ILE A 247 -6.52 2.08 6.81
CA ILE A 247 -5.72 3.30 6.95
C ILE A 247 -4.75 3.48 5.77
N ASN A 248 -4.09 2.39 5.34
CA ASN A 248 -3.16 2.41 4.21
C ASN A 248 -3.87 2.83 2.93
N GLU A 249 -5.04 2.26 2.65
CA GLU A 249 -5.87 2.65 1.49
C GLU A 249 -6.25 4.13 1.56
N LEU A 250 -6.59 4.66 2.73
CA LEU A 250 -6.88 6.08 2.88
C LEU A 250 -5.67 6.97 2.58
N PHE A 251 -4.47 6.57 3.03
CA PHE A 251 -3.23 7.24 2.63
C PHE A 251 -2.97 7.14 1.13
N GLU A 252 -3.38 6.05 0.49
CA GLU A 252 -3.27 5.90 -0.97
C GLU A 252 -4.24 6.78 -1.76
N ILE A 253 -5.47 6.95 -1.27
CA ILE A 253 -6.54 7.71 -1.93
C ILE A 253 -6.39 9.21 -1.69
N LYS A 254 -6.13 9.61 -0.43
CA LYS A 254 -6.17 11.01 0.02
C LYS A 254 -4.95 11.47 0.81
N HIS A 255 -3.94 10.62 1.01
CA HIS A 255 -2.79 10.94 1.86
C HIS A 255 -3.22 11.46 3.24
N ASP A 256 -2.86 12.66 3.66
CA ASP A 256 -3.23 13.26 4.96
C ASP A 256 -4.65 13.86 4.99
N ASP A 257 -5.30 14.04 3.85
CA ASP A 257 -6.54 14.82 3.77
C ASP A 257 -7.77 14.08 4.34
N TRP A 258 -7.71 12.75 4.46
CA TRP A 258 -8.82 12.00 5.07
C TRP A 258 -8.97 12.30 6.57
N ILE A 259 -7.88 12.58 7.29
CA ILE A 259 -7.91 12.88 8.74
C ILE A 259 -8.71 14.16 9.01
N LYS A 260 -8.63 15.13 8.09
CA LYS A 260 -9.36 16.40 8.19
C LYS A 260 -10.88 16.23 8.11
N LEU A 261 -11.37 15.10 7.60
CA LEU A 261 -12.80 14.79 7.56
C LEU A 261 -13.37 14.56 8.97
N PHE A 262 -12.53 14.19 9.92
CA PHE A 262 -12.91 13.90 11.30
C PHE A 262 -12.44 15.00 12.26
N LYS A 263 -11.18 15.43 12.15
CA LYS A 263 -10.62 16.48 13.00
C LYS A 263 -9.58 17.32 12.22
N PRO A 264 -9.95 18.52 11.73
CA PRO A 264 -9.06 19.37 10.92
C PRO A 264 -7.78 19.83 11.62
N ASN A 265 -7.81 20.02 12.95
CA ASN A 265 -6.68 20.49 13.76
C ASN A 265 -5.84 19.34 14.37
N THR A 266 -5.92 18.14 13.78
CA THR A 266 -5.14 16.99 14.24
C THR A 266 -3.64 17.24 14.12
N HIS A 267 -2.90 16.82 15.12
CA HIS A 267 -1.44 16.81 15.15
C HIS A 267 -0.89 15.39 15.32
N LYS A 268 -1.55 14.53 16.11
CA LYS A 268 -1.18 13.12 16.28
C LYS A 268 -2.35 12.17 16.02
N VAL A 269 -2.03 10.99 15.49
CA VAL A 269 -2.93 9.86 15.26
C VAL A 269 -2.37 8.67 16.02
N LEU A 270 -3.08 8.21 17.05
CA LEU A 270 -2.56 7.23 18.01
C LEU A 270 -3.51 6.03 18.15
N SER A 271 -2.95 4.83 18.12
CA SER A 271 -3.64 3.57 18.45
C SER A 271 -3.44 3.20 19.93
N GLY A 272 -4.13 2.15 20.41
CA GLY A 272 -3.91 1.59 21.76
C GLY A 272 -4.84 2.15 22.85
N PHE A 273 -5.84 2.94 22.47
CA PHE A 273 -6.84 3.51 23.39
C PHE A 273 -8.18 2.77 23.32
N GLY A 274 -8.13 1.44 23.10
CA GLY A 274 -9.29 0.59 22.83
C GLY A 274 -9.47 0.30 21.33
N PRO A 275 -10.72 0.10 20.84
CA PRO A 275 -10.98 -0.23 19.42
C PRO A 275 -10.84 0.97 18.47
N SER A 276 -10.49 2.15 18.98
CA SER A 276 -10.46 3.39 18.21
C SER A 276 -9.05 3.94 18.04
N LEU A 277 -8.83 4.66 16.93
CA LEU A 277 -7.76 5.64 16.83
C LEU A 277 -8.11 6.91 17.60
N MET A 278 -7.13 7.52 18.23
CA MET A 278 -7.23 8.85 18.83
C MET A 278 -6.62 9.90 17.92
N LEU A 279 -7.44 10.87 17.51
CA LEU A 279 -7.01 12.06 16.80
C LEU A 279 -6.89 13.20 17.81
N VAL A 280 -5.67 13.71 18.00
CA VAL A 280 -5.40 14.73 19.03
C VAL A 280 -4.79 15.98 18.41
N ASP A 281 -5.19 17.13 18.96
CA ASP A 281 -4.60 18.42 18.58
C ASP A 281 -3.20 18.59 19.18
N LYS A 282 -2.50 19.66 18.79
CA LYS A 282 -1.14 19.92 19.25
C LYS A 282 -1.05 20.12 20.77
N GLN A 283 -2.12 20.60 21.39
CA GLN A 283 -2.20 20.85 22.84
C GLN A 283 -2.66 19.62 23.63
N GLU A 284 -3.05 18.53 22.95
CA GLU A 284 -3.62 17.31 23.53
C GLU A 284 -4.86 17.55 24.40
N LYS A 285 -5.64 18.61 24.09
CA LYS A 285 -6.80 19.04 24.89
C LYS A 285 -8.15 18.58 24.35
N SER A 286 -8.24 18.35 23.04
CA SER A 286 -9.50 17.98 22.38
C SER A 286 -9.38 16.64 21.65
N PRO A 287 -9.20 15.52 22.37
CA PRO A 287 -9.13 14.20 21.75
C PRO A 287 -10.45 13.85 21.05
N VAL A 288 -10.33 13.13 19.96
CA VAL A 288 -11.44 12.58 19.19
C VAL A 288 -11.19 11.09 18.97
N ALA A 289 -12.20 10.27 19.26
CA ALA A 289 -12.17 8.85 18.98
C ALA A 289 -12.68 8.58 17.56
N LEU A 290 -11.93 7.78 16.79
CA LEU A 290 -12.30 7.29 15.47
C LEU A 290 -12.31 5.76 15.47
N ASP A 291 -13.50 5.18 15.41
CA ASP A 291 -13.65 3.75 15.15
C ASP A 291 -13.53 3.45 13.67
N ILE A 292 -13.01 2.27 13.35
CA ILE A 292 -12.89 1.76 11.99
C ILE A 292 -13.61 0.42 11.94
N ILE A 293 -14.46 0.23 10.92
CA ILE A 293 -15.06 -1.07 10.61
C ILE A 293 -14.87 -1.39 9.13
N GLN A 294 -14.60 -2.65 8.83
CA GLN A 294 -14.60 -3.16 7.46
C GLN A 294 -15.90 -3.90 7.17
N VAL A 295 -16.48 -3.66 6.00
CA VAL A 295 -17.72 -4.28 5.55
C VAL A 295 -17.48 -4.94 4.20
N MET A 296 -17.92 -6.20 4.07
CA MET A 296 -17.83 -6.95 2.82
C MET A 296 -16.38 -7.00 2.30
N LYS A 297 -15.41 -7.24 3.22
CA LYS A 297 -14.00 -7.41 2.85
C LYS A 297 -13.94 -8.54 1.83
N ASN A 298 -13.48 -8.23 0.62
CA ASN A 298 -13.02 -9.28 -0.25
C ASN A 298 -11.86 -9.95 0.49
N LYS A 299 -11.98 -11.24 0.80
CA LYS A 299 -10.82 -12.03 1.21
C LYS A 299 -9.86 -12.00 0.03
N VAL A 300 -8.95 -11.02 0.03
CA VAL A 300 -7.63 -11.26 -0.52
C VAL A 300 -7.20 -12.50 0.23
N LYS A 301 -7.06 -13.64 -0.46
CA LYS A 301 -6.56 -14.83 0.22
C LYS A 301 -5.25 -14.40 0.88
N ASP A 302 -5.19 -14.39 2.21
CA ASP A 302 -4.00 -13.95 2.97
C ASP A 302 -2.72 -14.75 2.60
N ASN A 303 -2.85 -15.78 1.78
CA ASN A 303 -1.77 -16.58 1.22
C ASN A 303 -1.26 -16.13 -0.15
N GLU A 304 -1.89 -15.15 -0.79
CA GLU A 304 -1.42 -14.58 -2.04
C GLU A 304 -1.04 -13.13 -1.77
N GLY A 305 0.25 -12.90 -1.51
CA GLY A 305 0.91 -11.67 -1.98
C GLY A 305 0.72 -11.52 -3.49
N PRO A 306 1.50 -10.73 -4.23
CA PRO A 306 1.42 -10.72 -5.69
C PRO A 306 1.75 -12.11 -6.28
N SER A 307 0.76 -13.01 -6.31
CA SER A 307 0.77 -14.39 -6.79
C SER A 307 1.75 -15.33 -6.06
N LYS A 308 1.27 -16.13 -5.09
CA LYS A 308 1.87 -17.48 -4.90
C LYS A 308 1.59 -18.27 -6.17
N VAL A 309 2.51 -18.19 -7.12
CA VAL A 309 2.48 -19.00 -8.34
C VAL A 309 2.85 -20.43 -7.94
N ILE A 310 1.87 -21.19 -7.44
CA ILE A 310 1.99 -22.64 -7.29
C ILE A 310 1.76 -23.24 -8.67
N LEU A 311 2.81 -23.30 -9.49
CA LEU A 311 2.77 -24.10 -10.71
C LEU A 311 2.92 -25.57 -10.30
N GLY A 312 1.91 -26.39 -10.59
CA GLY A 312 2.10 -27.83 -10.59
C GLY A 312 3.23 -28.23 -11.54
N GLU A 313 3.83 -29.40 -11.33
CA GLU A 313 5.01 -29.90 -12.07
C GLU A 313 4.86 -29.82 -13.61
N ASP A 314 3.63 -29.94 -14.11
CA ASP A 314 3.29 -29.82 -15.55
C ASP A 314 3.03 -28.40 -16.04
N GLU A 315 2.54 -27.50 -15.18
CA GLU A 315 2.40 -26.08 -15.53
C GLU A 315 3.76 -25.38 -15.57
N TRP A 316 4.70 -25.82 -14.72
CA TRP A 316 6.08 -25.35 -14.66
C TRP A 316 6.84 -25.54 -15.98
N LYS A 317 6.71 -26.72 -16.62
CA LYS A 317 7.35 -27.02 -17.92
C LYS A 317 6.84 -26.14 -19.07
N ASN A 318 5.66 -25.54 -18.91
CA ASN A 318 4.96 -24.81 -19.98
C ASN A 318 4.79 -23.30 -19.70
N ALA A 319 5.11 -22.82 -18.49
CA ALA A 319 4.86 -21.45 -18.05
C ALA A 319 5.46 -20.35 -18.95
N PRO A 320 6.71 -20.44 -19.45
CA PRO A 320 7.29 -19.41 -20.31
C PRO A 320 6.56 -19.27 -21.66
N LYS A 321 6.13 -20.40 -22.24
CA LYS A 321 5.38 -20.43 -23.51
C LYS A 321 3.94 -19.96 -23.33
N LYS A 322 3.30 -20.31 -22.21
CA LYS A 322 1.92 -19.87 -21.86
C LYS A 322 1.88 -18.36 -21.62
N TRP A 323 2.87 -17.80 -20.93
CA TRP A 323 2.98 -16.37 -20.67
C TRP A 323 3.32 -15.56 -21.92
N LEU A 324 4.27 -16.00 -22.74
CA LEU A 324 4.61 -15.32 -24.00
C LEU A 324 3.41 -15.30 -24.96
N ARG A 325 2.65 -16.40 -25.03
CA ARG A 325 1.39 -16.48 -25.80
C ARG A 325 0.31 -15.57 -25.22
N LYS A 326 0.20 -15.44 -23.90
CA LYS A 326 -0.75 -14.53 -23.25
C LYS A 326 -0.37 -13.06 -23.47
N LEU A 327 0.92 -12.72 -23.42
CA LEU A 327 1.42 -11.38 -23.74
C LEU A 327 1.19 -11.02 -25.21
N LEU A 328 1.53 -11.92 -26.12
CA LEU A 328 1.26 -11.77 -27.56
C LEU A 328 -0.24 -11.67 -27.86
N PHE A 329 -1.08 -12.45 -27.17
CA PHE A 329 -2.54 -12.35 -27.28
C PHE A 329 -3.07 -11.00 -26.75
N LEU A 330 -2.54 -10.51 -25.63
CA LEU A 330 -2.94 -9.21 -25.05
C LEU A 330 -2.41 -8.01 -25.85
N GLU A 331 -1.27 -8.15 -26.54
CA GLU A 331 -0.73 -7.13 -27.44
C GLU A 331 -1.40 -7.13 -28.81
N GLN A 332 -1.81 -8.30 -29.32
CA GLN A 332 -2.53 -8.44 -30.59
C GLN A 332 -4.05 -8.20 -30.45
N VAL A 333 -4.61 -8.36 -29.25
CA VAL A 333 -5.99 -8.01 -28.92
C VAL A 333 -5.97 -6.73 -28.08
N ARG A 334 -5.76 -5.60 -28.73
CA ARG A 334 -6.20 -4.33 -28.17
C ARG A 334 -7.61 -4.05 -28.68
N VAL A 335 -8.57 -4.19 -27.78
CA VAL A 335 -9.81 -3.42 -27.90
C VAL A 335 -9.45 -2.03 -27.36
N ASN A 336 -9.56 -0.99 -28.19
CA ASN A 336 -9.41 0.37 -27.68
C ASN A 336 -10.42 0.57 -26.53
N ASP A 337 -10.02 1.24 -25.45
CA ASP A 337 -10.93 1.57 -24.35
C ASP A 337 -12.18 2.34 -24.84
N ASP A 338 -12.06 2.99 -26.01
CA ASP A 338 -13.10 3.74 -26.72
C ASP A 338 -14.06 2.85 -27.55
N GLU A 339 -13.72 1.58 -27.78
CA GLU A 339 -14.47 0.62 -28.59
C GLU A 339 -15.32 -0.34 -27.73
N LEU A 340 -15.23 -0.23 -26.40
CA LEU A 340 -16.10 -0.92 -25.46
C LEU A 340 -17.20 0.05 -24.99
N LEU A 341 -18.37 -0.04 -25.62
CA LEU A 341 -19.58 0.53 -25.03
C LEU A 341 -19.74 0.02 -23.61
N TRP A 342 -20.06 0.95 -22.71
CA TRP A 342 -19.97 0.85 -21.26
C TRP A 342 -20.90 -0.22 -20.67
N ASN A 343 -20.49 -1.48 -20.82
CA ASN A 343 -21.06 -2.63 -20.14
C ASN A 343 -19.93 -3.43 -19.45
N LYS A 344 -19.03 -2.73 -18.75
CA LYS A 344 -18.00 -3.37 -17.91
C LYS A 344 -18.61 -4.30 -16.86
N SER A 345 -19.88 -4.10 -16.53
CA SER A 345 -20.66 -4.92 -15.62
C SER A 345 -21.06 -6.31 -16.13
N ALA A 346 -21.01 -6.57 -17.43
CA ALA A 346 -21.50 -7.82 -18.03
C ALA A 346 -20.41 -8.85 -18.39
N LYS A 347 -19.12 -8.53 -18.20
CA LYS A 347 -17.98 -9.45 -18.46
C LYS A 347 -17.13 -9.74 -17.22
N TYR A 348 -17.76 -9.78 -16.04
CA TYR A 348 -17.06 -10.31 -14.86
C TYR A 348 -17.02 -11.83 -14.94
N ASP A 349 -15.81 -12.38 -14.86
CA ASP A 349 -15.58 -13.81 -14.67
C ASP A 349 -16.20 -14.21 -13.32
N LEU A 350 -17.37 -14.84 -13.37
CA LEU A 350 -18.14 -15.31 -12.21
C LEU A 350 -17.37 -16.33 -11.37
N ASN A 351 -16.23 -16.86 -11.84
CA ASN A 351 -15.45 -17.84 -11.12
C ASN A 351 -14.53 -17.25 -10.04
N THR A 352 -14.30 -15.92 -10.00
CA THR A 352 -13.30 -15.34 -9.10
C THR A 352 -13.79 -14.25 -8.14
N GLU A 353 -14.86 -13.50 -8.42
CA GLU A 353 -15.35 -12.46 -7.50
C GLU A 353 -16.88 -12.31 -7.51
N LYS A 354 -17.52 -12.38 -6.33
CA LYS A 354 -18.97 -12.29 -6.16
C LYS A 354 -19.44 -10.84 -6.36
N LEU A 355 -20.41 -10.64 -7.26
CA LEU A 355 -21.12 -9.37 -7.39
C LEU A 355 -22.25 -9.30 -6.35
N TYR A 356 -22.44 -8.12 -5.76
CA TYR A 356 -23.45 -7.89 -4.74
C TYR A 356 -24.55 -6.94 -5.23
N LYS A 357 -25.79 -7.24 -4.81
CA LYS A 357 -26.91 -6.32 -4.98
C LYS A 357 -26.64 -5.02 -4.22
N VAL A 358 -27.01 -3.88 -4.80
CA VAL A 358 -26.94 -2.56 -4.16
C VAL A 358 -27.56 -2.59 -2.76
N GLU A 359 -28.76 -3.18 -2.69
CA GLU A 359 -29.56 -3.34 -1.48
C GLU A 359 -28.87 -4.23 -0.44
N THR A 360 -28.26 -5.35 -0.85
CA THR A 360 -27.49 -6.20 0.05
C THR A 360 -26.32 -5.43 0.66
N VAL A 361 -25.56 -4.69 -0.16
CA VAL A 361 -24.43 -3.89 0.36
C VAL A 361 -24.92 -2.82 1.35
N ALA A 362 -26.01 -2.12 1.03
CA ALA A 362 -26.60 -1.13 1.92
C ALA A 362 -27.03 -1.74 3.26
N ASN A 363 -27.69 -2.90 3.24
CA ASN A 363 -28.12 -3.62 4.44
C ASN A 363 -26.94 -4.11 5.28
N GLU A 364 -25.88 -4.64 4.66
CA GLU A 364 -24.66 -5.07 5.37
C GLU A 364 -23.94 -3.89 6.04
N ILE A 365 -23.86 -2.74 5.37
CA ILE A 365 -23.32 -1.52 5.97
C ILE A 365 -24.17 -1.07 7.16
N ALA A 366 -25.50 -1.04 7.00
CA ALA A 366 -26.41 -0.66 8.07
C ALA A 366 -26.33 -1.60 9.27
N ALA A 367 -26.27 -2.91 9.03
CA ALA A 367 -26.10 -3.93 10.06
C ALA A 367 -24.77 -3.75 10.82
N ALA A 368 -23.67 -3.54 10.11
CA ALA A 368 -22.35 -3.32 10.73
C ALA A 368 -22.31 -2.02 11.56
N ILE A 369 -22.94 -0.95 11.08
CA ILE A 369 -23.09 0.29 11.86
C ILE A 369 -23.94 0.05 13.11
N ALA A 370 -25.07 -0.67 12.98
CA ALA A 370 -25.97 -0.97 14.09
C ALA A 370 -25.30 -1.84 15.16
N GLU A 371 -24.56 -2.88 14.74
CA GLU A 371 -23.78 -3.74 15.64
C GLU A 371 -22.73 -2.90 16.38
N LYS A 372 -21.96 -2.10 15.65
CA LYS A 372 -20.91 -1.27 16.26
C LYS A 372 -21.49 -0.19 17.19
N ALA A 373 -22.67 0.34 16.89
CA ALA A 373 -23.39 1.29 17.73
C ALA A 373 -23.87 0.70 19.08
N GLN A 374 -23.96 -0.63 19.22
CA GLN A 374 -24.28 -1.27 20.50
C GLN A 374 -23.12 -1.16 21.50
N ASP A 375 -21.90 -0.87 21.05
CA ASP A 375 -20.74 -0.64 21.90
C ASP A 375 -20.90 0.67 22.71
N LYS A 376 -21.28 0.52 23.98
CA LYS A 376 -21.45 1.63 24.93
C LYS A 376 -20.15 2.01 25.66
N SER A 377 -19.01 1.44 25.27
CA SER A 377 -17.74 1.69 25.94
C SER A 377 -17.38 3.19 25.91
N SER A 378 -16.97 3.74 27.05
CA SER A 378 -16.42 5.10 27.10
C SER A 378 -14.95 5.07 26.71
N TYR A 379 -14.53 5.86 25.73
CA TYR A 379 -13.10 6.02 25.43
C TYR A 379 -12.48 6.97 26.43
N THR A 380 -11.22 6.70 26.76
CA THR A 380 -10.44 7.58 27.64
C THR A 380 -9.13 7.96 26.96
N TYR A 381 -8.71 9.20 27.16
CA TYR A 381 -7.42 9.70 26.73
C TYR A 381 -6.83 10.51 27.88
N ASN A 382 -5.62 10.15 28.34
CA ASN A 382 -4.98 10.74 29.52
C ASN A 382 -5.89 10.79 30.77
N GLY A 383 -6.67 9.72 31.00
CA GLY A 383 -7.57 9.60 32.15
C GLY A 383 -8.89 10.37 32.05
N ALA A 384 -9.11 11.15 30.98
CA ALA A 384 -10.36 11.85 30.73
C ALA A 384 -11.23 11.13 29.69
N THR A 385 -12.54 11.14 29.89
CA THR A 385 -13.50 10.58 28.92
C THR A 385 -13.51 11.42 27.64
N VAL A 386 -13.45 10.76 26.49
CA VAL A 386 -13.50 11.40 25.17
C VAL A 386 -14.97 11.48 24.69
N PRO A 387 -15.55 12.69 24.58
CA PRO A 387 -16.98 12.84 24.26
C PRO A 387 -17.26 12.78 22.75
N GLN A 388 -16.26 13.06 21.91
CA GLN A 388 -16.41 13.11 20.45
C GLN A 388 -16.00 11.77 19.85
N LYS A 389 -16.95 11.12 19.17
CA LYS A 389 -16.79 9.81 18.54
C LYS A 389 -17.23 9.87 17.09
N TYR A 390 -16.40 9.33 16.21
CA TYR A 390 -16.67 9.19 14.78
C TYR A 390 -16.49 7.75 14.34
N LEU A 391 -17.11 7.41 13.22
CA LEU A 391 -17.01 6.07 12.61
C LEU A 391 -16.55 6.19 11.16
N LEU A 392 -15.50 5.46 10.82
CA LEU A 392 -15.07 5.18 9.46
C LEU A 392 -15.55 3.78 9.08
N VAL A 393 -16.30 3.69 8.00
CA VAL A 393 -16.72 2.41 7.40
C VAL A 393 -15.98 2.24 6.09
N ASN A 394 -15.17 1.18 5.97
CA ASN A 394 -14.53 0.82 4.72
C ASN A 394 -15.29 -0.34 4.08
N CYS A 395 -15.85 -0.14 2.89
CA CYS A 395 -16.66 -1.13 2.20
C CYS A 395 -16.03 -1.56 0.86
N ASP A 396 -15.76 -2.86 0.74
CA ASP A 396 -15.11 -3.50 -0.41
C ASP A 396 -16.06 -4.33 -1.27
N ALA A 397 -17.34 -3.98 -1.27
CA ALA A 397 -18.31 -4.65 -2.11
C ALA A 397 -18.19 -4.20 -3.58
N ARG A 398 -18.18 -5.18 -4.48
CA ARG A 398 -18.34 -4.95 -5.93
C ARG A 398 -19.82 -5.01 -6.30
N ILE A 399 -20.36 -3.85 -6.60
CA ILE A 399 -21.73 -3.69 -7.10
C ILE A 399 -21.68 -3.64 -8.62
N SER A 400 -22.71 -4.14 -9.31
CA SER A 400 -22.80 -4.08 -10.77
C SER A 400 -24.12 -3.40 -11.18
N PHE A 401 -24.04 -2.40 -12.06
CA PHE A 401 -25.22 -1.69 -12.56
C PHE A 401 -25.05 -1.25 -14.02
N TYR A 402 -26.16 -0.89 -14.66
CA TYR A 402 -26.17 -0.06 -15.86
C TYR A 402 -27.04 1.18 -15.65
N ILE A 403 -26.81 2.20 -16.48
CA ILE A 403 -27.55 3.47 -16.44
C ILE A 403 -28.16 3.69 -17.82
N THR A 404 -29.46 3.96 -17.87
CA THR A 404 -30.18 4.25 -19.12
C THR A 404 -31.01 5.51 -18.97
N HIS A 405 -31.09 6.32 -20.02
CA HIS A 405 -32.04 7.42 -20.09
C HIS A 405 -33.45 6.89 -20.35
N ASN A 406 -34.43 7.33 -19.56
CA ASN A 406 -35.77 6.76 -19.51
C ASN A 406 -36.56 6.98 -20.81
N GLN A 407 -36.28 8.06 -21.54
CA GLN A 407 -37.01 8.40 -22.78
C GLN A 407 -36.27 7.97 -24.05
N SER A 408 -34.96 8.25 -24.13
CA SER A 408 -34.17 7.96 -25.35
C SER A 408 -33.59 6.55 -25.34
N HIS A 409 -33.60 5.86 -24.20
CA HIS A 409 -32.92 4.58 -23.96
C HIS A 409 -31.40 4.62 -24.21
N GLU A 410 -30.84 5.82 -24.40
CA GLU A 410 -29.41 6.00 -24.61
C GLU A 410 -28.62 5.76 -23.31
N PHE A 411 -27.39 5.30 -23.47
CA PHE A 411 -26.44 5.12 -22.38
C PHE A 411 -25.85 6.45 -21.93
N VAL A 412 -25.50 6.52 -20.65
CA VAL A 412 -24.73 7.65 -20.11
C VAL A 412 -23.25 7.50 -20.46
N GLU A 413 -22.77 8.34 -21.38
CA GLU A 413 -21.35 8.36 -21.79
C GLU A 413 -20.46 9.18 -20.83
N ASP A 414 -21.02 10.20 -20.15
CA ASP A 414 -20.25 11.02 -19.20
C ASP A 414 -20.05 10.32 -17.85
N LYS A 415 -18.79 10.13 -17.49
CA LYS A 415 -18.37 9.41 -16.28
C LYS A 415 -18.76 10.09 -14.99
N HIS A 416 -18.59 11.42 -14.92
CA HIS A 416 -18.85 12.16 -13.69
C HIS A 416 -20.35 12.15 -13.38
N PHE A 417 -21.14 12.39 -14.41
CA PHE A 417 -22.59 12.34 -14.40
C PHE A 417 -23.13 10.95 -14.04
N GLY A 418 -22.65 9.89 -14.70
CA GLY A 418 -23.02 8.52 -14.37
C GLY A 418 -22.69 8.14 -12.92
N SER A 419 -21.57 8.63 -12.40
CA SER A 419 -21.16 8.37 -11.01
C SER A 419 -22.06 9.06 -10.00
N GLN A 420 -22.56 10.26 -10.30
CA GLN A 420 -23.55 10.94 -9.47
C GLN A 420 -24.86 10.16 -9.43
N LEU A 421 -25.34 9.66 -10.58
CA LEU A 421 -26.57 8.86 -10.66
C LEU A 421 -26.49 7.59 -9.79
N VAL A 422 -25.37 6.86 -9.88
CA VAL A 422 -25.13 5.63 -9.13
C VAL A 422 -25.02 5.90 -7.64
N SER A 423 -24.26 6.93 -7.27
CA SER A 423 -24.11 7.33 -5.86
C SER A 423 -25.46 7.71 -5.28
N ASN A 424 -26.29 8.44 -6.04
CA ASN A 424 -27.63 8.82 -5.61
C ASN A 424 -28.55 7.60 -5.46
N GLU A 425 -28.46 6.60 -6.35
CA GLU A 425 -29.26 5.38 -6.24
C GLU A 425 -28.83 4.54 -5.02
N PHE A 426 -27.52 4.36 -4.82
CA PHE A 426 -26.99 3.68 -3.65
C PHE A 426 -27.43 4.36 -2.35
N VAL A 427 -27.38 5.69 -2.30
CA VAL A 427 -27.81 6.48 -1.14
C VAL A 427 -29.30 6.29 -0.83
N LYS A 428 -30.17 6.02 -1.81
CA LYS A 428 -31.57 5.67 -1.52
C LYS A 428 -31.67 4.38 -0.72
N TYR A 429 -31.03 3.31 -1.19
CA TYR A 429 -31.02 2.02 -0.50
C TYR A 429 -30.38 2.12 0.88
N LEU A 430 -29.28 2.87 0.99
CA LEU A 430 -28.61 3.11 2.26
C LEU A 430 -29.48 3.91 3.24
N ASN A 431 -30.21 4.94 2.77
CA ASN A 431 -31.14 5.69 3.61
C ASN A 431 -32.26 4.81 4.14
N GLU A 432 -32.82 3.92 3.31
CA GLU A 432 -33.86 2.98 3.78
C GLU A 432 -33.29 1.97 4.77
N ALA A 433 -32.12 1.39 4.48
CA ALA A 433 -31.45 0.45 5.37
C ALA A 433 -31.08 1.06 6.73
N LEU A 434 -30.76 2.35 6.78
CA LEU A 434 -30.39 3.07 8.00
C LEU A 434 -31.58 3.69 8.74
N LYS A 435 -32.81 3.57 8.23
CA LYS A 435 -34.00 4.26 8.76
C LYS A 435 -34.22 4.01 10.25
N ASP A 436 -33.98 2.78 10.70
CA ASP A 436 -34.18 2.32 12.07
C ASP A 436 -32.87 2.11 12.84
N VAL A 437 -31.73 2.52 12.27
CA VAL A 437 -30.41 2.40 12.91
C VAL A 437 -30.15 3.64 13.77
N ASP A 438 -30.02 3.46 15.09
CA ASP A 438 -29.52 4.51 15.97
C ASP A 438 -27.99 4.44 16.10
N SER A 439 -27.34 5.59 16.23
CA SER A 439 -25.89 5.69 16.22
C SER A 439 -25.39 6.74 17.22
N PRO A 440 -24.47 6.36 18.13
CA PRO A 440 -23.87 7.30 19.08
C PRO A 440 -22.77 8.18 18.45
N TYR A 441 -22.38 7.90 17.19
CA TYR A 441 -21.34 8.65 16.48
C TYR A 441 -21.86 10.01 16.02
N GLN A 442 -21.00 11.04 16.06
CA GLN A 442 -21.35 12.39 15.58
C GLN A 442 -21.35 12.48 14.05
N GLN A 443 -20.51 11.67 13.40
CA GLN A 443 -20.52 11.52 11.96
C GLN A 443 -19.98 10.14 11.60
N VAL A 444 -20.62 9.54 10.60
CA VAL A 444 -20.17 8.31 9.95
C VAL A 444 -19.68 8.66 8.55
N VAL A 445 -18.47 8.22 8.21
CA VAL A 445 -17.90 8.38 6.86
C VAL A 445 -17.74 6.99 6.26
N ILE A 446 -18.44 6.73 5.15
CA ILE A 446 -18.37 5.46 4.45
C ILE A 446 -17.51 5.63 3.21
N TYR A 447 -16.41 4.92 3.12
CA TYR A 447 -15.65 4.77 1.89
C TYR A 447 -16.13 3.51 1.17
N MET A 448 -16.70 3.68 -0.01
CA MET A 448 -17.16 2.55 -0.82
C MET A 448 -16.72 2.68 -2.27
N THR A 449 -16.51 1.54 -2.90
CA THR A 449 -16.15 1.48 -4.32
C THR A 449 -17.36 1.76 -5.20
N VAL A 450 -17.24 2.74 -6.10
CA VAL A 450 -18.29 3.06 -7.08
C VAL A 450 -17.81 2.64 -8.48
N PRO A 451 -18.42 1.62 -9.09
CA PRO A 451 -18.03 1.07 -10.40
C PRO A 451 -17.91 2.11 -11.53
N ALA A 452 -18.77 3.14 -11.52
CA ALA A 452 -18.78 4.20 -12.55
C ALA A 452 -17.48 5.04 -12.57
N LEU A 453 -16.65 4.97 -11.52
CA LEU A 453 -15.42 5.74 -11.39
C LEU A 453 -14.14 4.94 -11.64
N ASP A 454 -14.16 3.90 -12.48
CA ASP A 454 -13.09 2.88 -12.56
C ASP A 454 -12.86 2.18 -11.20
N TYR A 455 -13.93 1.86 -10.48
CA TYR A 455 -13.83 1.24 -9.16
C TYR A 455 -13.00 2.07 -8.16
N ARG A 456 -13.17 3.39 -8.16
CA ARG A 456 -12.59 4.25 -7.11
C ARG A 456 -13.50 4.31 -5.89
N LYS A 457 -12.88 4.35 -4.70
CA LYS A 457 -13.59 4.61 -3.44
C LYS A 457 -13.97 6.08 -3.30
N ILE A 458 -15.23 6.34 -2.96
CA ILE A 458 -15.71 7.69 -2.62
C ILE A 458 -16.21 7.74 -1.18
N PRO A 459 -16.03 8.86 -0.47
CA PRO A 459 -16.62 9.05 0.84
C PRO A 459 -18.10 9.44 0.72
N ILE A 460 -18.94 8.79 1.49
CA ILE A 460 -20.34 9.18 1.77
C ILE A 460 -20.37 9.71 3.20
N PHE A 461 -20.95 10.89 3.38
CA PHE A 461 -21.00 11.58 4.67
C PHE A 461 -22.39 11.47 5.28
N ILE A 462 -22.45 10.93 6.49
CA ILE A 462 -23.68 10.83 7.28
C ILE A 462 -23.52 11.71 8.52
N PRO A 463 -24.14 12.91 8.54
CA PRO A 463 -24.16 13.76 9.72
C PRO A 463 -25.09 13.16 10.78
N SER A 464 -24.65 13.06 12.02
CA SER A 464 -25.47 12.54 13.12
C SER A 464 -25.61 13.57 14.23
N ALA A 465 -26.86 13.87 14.58
CA ALA A 465 -27.22 14.59 15.79
C ALA A 465 -28.41 13.83 16.41
N LYS A 466 -28.11 12.71 17.08
CA LYS A 466 -29.06 11.71 17.62
C LYS A 466 -30.06 11.18 16.58
N GLY A 467 -29.93 9.88 16.26
CA GLY A 467 -30.66 9.22 15.18
C GLY A 467 -30.00 9.45 13.83
N VAL A 468 -29.65 8.37 13.12
CA VAL A 468 -29.12 8.40 11.74
C VAL A 468 -30.17 8.93 10.74
N SER A 469 -31.41 9.16 11.20
CA SER A 469 -32.59 9.52 10.42
C SER A 469 -32.61 10.93 9.80
N ARG A 470 -31.50 11.67 9.78
CA ARG A 470 -31.37 12.85 8.91
C ARG A 470 -30.80 12.40 7.58
N GLY A 471 -31.68 12.29 6.58
CA GLY A 471 -31.36 11.81 5.23
C GLY A 471 -29.98 12.26 4.76
N ILE A 472 -29.18 11.29 4.32
CA ILE A 472 -27.78 11.47 3.92
C ILE A 472 -27.73 12.56 2.85
N LYS A 473 -27.16 13.72 3.20
CA LYS A 473 -26.88 14.77 2.23
C LYS A 473 -25.61 14.40 1.48
N PHE A 474 -25.75 13.69 0.37
CA PHE A 474 -24.75 13.81 -0.67
C PHE A 474 -24.74 15.28 -1.12
N GLY A 475 -23.57 15.85 -1.39
CA GLY A 475 -23.44 17.25 -1.80
C GLY A 475 -24.27 17.62 -3.04
N ASN A 476 -24.86 16.64 -3.76
CA ASN A 476 -25.67 16.82 -4.97
C ASN A 476 -26.65 15.64 -5.19
N ILE A 477 -27.61 15.37 -4.29
CA ILE A 477 -28.77 14.55 -4.72
C ILE A 477 -29.58 15.39 -5.70
N ASN A 478 -29.30 15.23 -6.99
CA ASN A 478 -30.03 15.92 -8.03
C ASN A 478 -31.26 15.08 -8.42
N GLN A 479 -32.37 15.33 -7.71
CA GLN A 479 -33.64 14.63 -7.94
C GLN A 479 -34.16 14.77 -9.38
N LYS A 480 -33.74 15.82 -10.12
CA LYS A 480 -34.07 16.00 -11.53
C LYS A 480 -33.46 14.87 -12.37
N LEU A 481 -32.21 14.49 -12.11
CA LEU A 481 -31.50 13.46 -12.88
C LEU A 481 -32.10 12.07 -12.70
N GLN A 482 -32.69 11.77 -11.54
CA GLN A 482 -33.34 10.47 -11.32
C GLN A 482 -34.73 10.34 -11.96
N ARG A 483 -35.32 11.44 -12.45
CA ARG A 483 -36.54 11.38 -13.26
C ARG A 483 -36.23 10.94 -14.69
N ASP A 484 -35.08 11.35 -15.18
CA ASP A 484 -34.68 11.18 -16.57
C ASP A 484 -33.83 9.93 -16.77
N TYR A 485 -33.20 9.38 -15.71
CA TYR A 485 -32.34 8.21 -15.80
C TYR A 485 -32.71 7.13 -14.77
N THR A 486 -32.62 5.87 -15.19
CA THR A 486 -32.75 4.69 -14.31
C THR A 486 -31.39 4.04 -14.13
N VAL A 487 -31.04 3.73 -12.88
CA VAL A 487 -29.90 2.90 -12.52
C VAL A 487 -30.44 1.52 -12.18
N VAL A 488 -30.04 0.50 -12.94
CA VAL A 488 -30.51 -0.87 -12.76
C VAL A 488 -29.37 -1.74 -12.25
N ASP A 489 -29.62 -2.47 -11.18
CA ASP A 489 -28.73 -3.51 -10.65
C ASP A 489 -28.72 -4.69 -11.62
N ILE A 490 -27.53 -5.13 -12.06
CA ILE A 490 -27.43 -6.19 -13.08
C ILE A 490 -27.63 -7.58 -12.50
N THR A 491 -27.55 -7.72 -11.17
CA THR A 491 -27.83 -8.97 -10.47
C THR A 491 -29.32 -9.17 -10.20
N ARG A 492 -30.13 -8.15 -10.50
CA ARG A 492 -31.59 -8.21 -10.50
C ARG A 492 -32.05 -8.83 -11.81
N ASN A 493 -32.57 -10.06 -11.71
CA ASN A 493 -33.11 -10.83 -12.86
C ASN A 493 -34.52 -10.35 -13.28
N ASP A 494 -34.93 -9.23 -12.72
CA ASP A 494 -36.09 -8.42 -13.00
C ASP A 494 -35.66 -7.31 -13.97
N TYR A 495 -35.66 -7.56 -15.29
CA TYR A 495 -36.22 -6.61 -16.26
C TYR A 495 -36.29 -7.12 -17.70
N ASP A 496 -37.36 -6.67 -18.35
CA ASP A 496 -37.91 -6.91 -19.69
C ASP A 496 -36.89 -6.97 -20.86
N PRO A 497 -36.77 -8.12 -21.58
CA PRO A 497 -35.88 -8.27 -22.74
C PRO A 497 -36.16 -7.28 -23.89
N ILE A 498 -37.34 -6.64 -23.91
CA ILE A 498 -37.77 -5.77 -25.00
C ILE A 498 -37.12 -4.37 -24.92
N LYS A 499 -36.56 -3.96 -23.77
CA LYS A 499 -36.10 -2.57 -23.54
C LYS A 499 -34.60 -2.29 -23.72
N VAL A 500 -33.76 -3.29 -24.01
CA VAL A 500 -32.33 -3.06 -24.30
C VAL A 500 -31.90 -3.82 -25.56
N GLY A 501 -32.46 -3.40 -26.69
CA GLY A 501 -31.97 -3.80 -28.01
C GLY A 501 -31.21 -2.65 -28.66
N SER A 502 -29.90 -2.52 -28.41
CA SER A 502 -28.98 -1.88 -29.37
C SER A 502 -27.52 -2.01 -28.96
N PHE A 503 -26.81 -2.91 -29.65
CA PHE A 503 -25.36 -2.77 -29.80
C PHE A 503 -25.10 -1.61 -30.75
N LYS A 504 -24.45 -0.52 -30.30
CA LYS A 504 -23.96 0.52 -31.21
C LYS A 504 -22.62 0.06 -31.80
N VAL A 505 -22.62 -0.38 -33.05
CA VAL A 505 -21.40 -0.74 -33.78
C VAL A 505 -20.84 0.54 -34.39
N THR A 506 -19.68 0.99 -33.92
CA THR A 506 -18.96 2.11 -34.54
C THR A 506 -17.92 1.53 -35.51
N ILE A 507 -18.18 1.62 -36.81
CA ILE A 507 -17.23 1.22 -37.85
C ILE A 507 -16.36 2.43 -38.19
N ARG A 508 -15.06 2.37 -37.90
CA ARG A 508 -14.07 3.31 -38.46
C ARG A 508 -13.31 2.60 -39.57
N LEU A 509 -13.47 3.06 -40.80
CA LEU A 509 -12.59 2.68 -41.90
C LEU A 509 -11.22 3.32 -41.66
N LYS A 510 -10.15 2.54 -41.74
CA LYS A 510 -8.78 3.09 -41.73
C LYS A 510 -8.67 4.11 -42.85
N SER A 511 -8.35 5.36 -42.52
CA SER A 511 -7.64 6.21 -43.47
C SER A 511 -6.22 5.65 -43.62
N GLU A 512 -5.76 5.56 -44.87
CA GLU A 512 -4.46 5.03 -45.29
C GLU A 512 -3.26 5.62 -44.54
#